data_AF-A0A2N5G5W9-F1
#
_entry.id   AF-A0A2N5G5W9-F1
#
_cell.length_a   1.000
_cell.length_b   1.000
_cell.length_c   1.000
_cell.angle_alpha   90.00
_cell.angle_beta   90.00
_cell.angle_gamma   90.00
#
_symmetry.space_group_name_H-M   'P 1'
#
loop_
_entity.id
_entity.type
_entity.pdbx_description
1 polymer ?
#
loop_
_entity_poly.entity_id
_entity_poly.type
_entity_poly.pdbx_seq_one_letter_code
_entity_poly.pdbx_strand_id
1 'polypeptide(L)'
;MLDGNEKLKILLEQYQQAMDEKRKEHLKRYPSDIPNKKCYHAIISGIKTDNSTGYKVKDYTPLLKTKHESLFIWTHTKNKNSSIVSEISLDIKELRYWKNMGYILELASAFYYDFEHTADTNYHWIYYFDNSKSIEENEFQIGDHIGEGTFNGSVQKISFFKVVAPLIELLLRDDKFYTSVSIFRNSVESHWFCFVCELSKSGLIKHPSHEPLLWEEAKIIPKLEAALVQSCRAVEAILGKPGKREDKAKVIKAKERWRSLINLEPDDIYSKKNISYFDYYYELFELRNNSAHSYGELPFSVSRKLTIEAQCFSYLVISAYLENHQMSVEDASKVLELNTKLIEWDPEDFSTIITSED
;
A
#
# COMPACT_ATOMS: atom_id res chain seq x y z
N MET A 1 38.54 32.03 46.00
CA MET A 1 37.18 32.14 45.44
C MET A 1 37.26 31.65 44.00
N LEU A 2 36.50 30.61 43.64
CA LEU A 2 36.45 30.12 42.25
C LEU A 2 35.98 31.26 41.32
N ASP A 3 36.69 31.43 40.20
CA ASP A 3 36.34 32.37 39.13
C ASP A 3 34.91 32.11 38.62
N GLY A 4 34.19 33.15 38.21
CA GLY A 4 32.80 33.05 37.75
C GLY A 4 32.64 32.08 36.57
N ASN A 5 33.65 32.03 35.70
CA ASN A 5 33.71 31.09 34.57
C ASN A 5 33.88 29.63 35.01
N GLU A 6 34.62 29.40 36.09
CA GLU A 6 34.89 28.05 36.61
C GLU A 6 33.65 27.47 37.31
N LYS A 7 32.89 28.33 38.02
CA LYS A 7 31.57 27.96 38.57
C LYS A 7 30.55 27.65 37.48
N LEU A 8 30.52 28.44 36.40
CA LEU A 8 29.62 28.21 35.27
C LEU A 8 29.96 26.89 34.57
N LYS A 9 31.24 26.59 34.38
CA LYS A 9 31.69 25.32 33.79
C LYS A 9 31.27 24.11 34.62
N ILE A 10 31.45 24.15 35.94
CA ILE A 10 31.01 23.08 36.85
C ILE A 10 29.49 22.89 36.78
N LEU A 11 28.71 23.98 36.75
CA LEU A 11 27.25 23.92 36.63
C LEU A 11 26.81 23.32 35.29
N LEU A 12 27.47 23.68 34.19
CA LEU A 12 27.20 23.11 32.87
C LEU A 12 27.54 21.61 32.82
N GLU A 13 28.67 21.19 33.41
CA GLU A 13 29.06 19.78 33.51
C GLU A 13 28.06 18.97 34.35
N GLN A 14 27.61 19.50 35.49
CA GLN A 14 26.59 18.87 36.33
C GLN A 14 25.24 18.77 35.60
N TYR A 15 24.83 19.83 34.89
CA TYR A 15 23.62 19.81 34.09
C TYR A 15 23.70 18.78 32.96
N GLN A 16 24.82 18.73 32.23
CA GLN A 16 25.05 17.76 31.16
C GLN A 16 24.99 16.33 31.69
N GLN A 17 25.64 16.04 32.82
CA GLN A 17 25.58 14.73 33.47
C GLN A 17 24.16 14.34 33.87
N ALA A 18 23.41 15.25 34.50
CA ALA A 18 22.03 14.99 34.89
C ALA A 18 21.11 14.74 33.66
N MET A 19 21.35 15.45 32.55
CA MET A 19 20.62 15.23 31.30
C MET A 19 21.00 13.90 30.64
N ASP A 20 22.27 13.51 30.67
CA ASP A 20 22.74 12.23 30.15
C ASP A 20 22.21 11.04 30.96
N GLU A 21 22.13 11.17 32.29
CA GLU A 21 21.51 10.18 33.18
C GLU A 21 20.02 10.03 32.88
N LYS A 22 19.28 11.14 32.83
CA LYS A 22 17.86 11.13 32.44
C LYS A 22 17.66 10.51 31.07
N ARG A 23 18.53 10.81 30.10
CA ARG A 23 18.48 10.21 28.75
C ARG A 23 18.75 8.71 28.80
N LYS A 24 19.71 8.24 29.60
CA LYS A 24 20.00 6.81 29.76
C LYS A 24 18.83 6.07 30.41
N GLU A 25 18.22 6.62 31.45
CA GLU A 25 17.03 6.05 32.08
C GLU A 25 15.85 6.01 31.12
N HIS A 26 15.63 7.10 30.38
CA HIS A 26 14.63 7.17 29.34
C HIS A 26 14.83 6.09 28.27
N LEU A 27 16.04 5.95 27.72
CA LEU A 27 16.36 4.94 26.70
C LEU A 27 16.27 3.50 27.22
N LYS A 28 16.52 3.28 28.53
CA LYS A 28 16.27 1.97 29.15
C LYS A 28 14.78 1.65 29.20
N ARG A 29 13.92 2.64 29.47
CA ARG A 29 12.46 2.46 29.49
C ARG A 29 11.85 2.43 28.08
N TYR A 30 12.36 3.26 27.18
CA TYR A 30 11.89 3.44 25.80
C TYR A 30 13.04 3.31 24.80
N PRO A 31 13.46 2.07 24.47
CA PRO A 31 14.53 1.87 23.49
C PRO A 31 14.10 2.34 22.10
N SER A 32 14.90 3.20 21.47
CA SER A 32 14.56 3.86 20.20
C SER A 32 14.59 2.95 18.96
N ASP A 33 15.25 1.80 19.04
CA ASP A 33 15.40 0.85 17.93
C ASP A 33 14.17 -0.08 17.87
N ILE A 34 13.07 0.45 17.33
CA ILE A 34 11.77 -0.22 17.19
C ILE A 34 11.72 -1.00 15.86
N PRO A 35 11.16 -2.22 15.81
CA PRO A 35 10.57 -2.96 16.93
C PRO A 35 11.60 -3.55 17.90
N ASN A 36 11.24 -3.68 19.17
CA ASN A 36 12.03 -4.36 20.19
C ASN A 36 11.12 -5.05 21.22
N LYS A 37 11.71 -5.79 22.17
CA LYS A 37 10.97 -6.58 23.18
C LYS A 37 9.94 -5.78 23.99
N LYS A 38 10.09 -4.45 24.05
CA LYS A 38 9.19 -3.54 24.78
C LYS A 38 8.21 -2.82 23.86
N CYS A 39 8.47 -2.79 22.56
CA CYS A 39 7.68 -2.09 21.56
C CYS A 39 7.70 -2.89 20.26
N TYR A 40 6.81 -3.86 20.17
CA TYR A 40 6.63 -4.74 19.01
C TYR A 40 5.16 -4.83 18.57
N HIS A 41 4.32 -3.97 19.16
CA HIS A 41 2.93 -3.78 18.76
C HIS A 41 2.78 -2.38 18.16
N ALA A 42 1.98 -2.27 17.11
CA ALA A 42 1.61 -0.99 16.52
C ALA A 42 0.17 -1.02 16.02
N ILE A 43 -0.53 0.11 16.11
CA ILE A 43 -1.77 0.31 15.36
C ILE A 43 -1.41 0.68 13.92
N ILE A 44 -2.04 0.00 12.97
CA ILE A 44 -2.02 0.39 11.56
C ILE A 44 -3.19 1.35 11.32
N SER A 45 -2.91 2.66 11.17
CA SER A 45 -3.91 3.63 10.72
C SER A 45 -4.11 3.57 9.20
N GLY A 46 -5.13 4.27 8.68
CA GLY A 46 -5.48 4.24 7.25
C GLY A 46 -6.53 3.18 6.90
N ILE A 47 -6.74 2.21 7.79
CA ILE A 47 -7.77 1.18 7.67
C ILE A 47 -8.41 0.89 9.04
N LYS A 48 -9.73 0.72 9.06
CA LYS A 48 -10.51 0.28 10.21
C LYS A 48 -11.44 -0.86 9.83
N THR A 49 -11.87 -1.63 10.82
CA THR A 49 -12.98 -2.56 10.62
C THR A 49 -14.28 -1.95 11.15
N ASP A 50 -15.37 -2.13 10.41
CA ASP A 50 -16.71 -1.89 10.91
C ASP A 50 -17.07 -2.92 12.00
N ASN A 51 -17.81 -2.50 13.03
CA ASN A 51 -18.20 -3.35 14.15
C ASN A 51 -19.67 -3.79 14.10
N SER A 52 -20.32 -3.75 12.93
CA SER A 52 -21.70 -4.25 12.77
C SER A 52 -21.88 -5.72 13.18
N THR A 53 -20.79 -6.48 13.30
CA THR A 53 -20.73 -7.86 13.82
C THR A 53 -20.79 -7.97 15.34
N GLY A 54 -20.85 -6.84 16.06
CA GLY A 54 -21.08 -6.80 17.51
C GLY A 54 -19.84 -6.74 18.40
N TYR A 55 -18.69 -6.30 17.88
CA TYR A 55 -17.50 -6.09 18.71
C TYR A 55 -17.73 -5.06 19.81
N LYS A 56 -17.21 -5.36 21.00
CA LYS A 56 -17.31 -4.53 22.20
C LYS A 56 -15.96 -3.91 22.54
N VAL A 57 -15.99 -2.76 23.22
CA VAL A 57 -14.77 -2.13 23.72
C VAL A 57 -13.95 -3.14 24.54
N LYS A 58 -12.64 -3.18 24.27
CA LYS A 58 -11.63 -4.12 24.77
C LYS A 58 -11.59 -5.48 24.09
N ASP A 59 -12.43 -5.75 23.10
CA ASP A 59 -12.25 -6.94 22.27
C ASP A 59 -10.91 -6.85 21.51
N TYR A 60 -10.14 -7.94 21.58
CA TYR A 60 -8.85 -8.09 20.91
C TYR A 60 -8.83 -9.46 20.21
N THR A 61 -9.16 -9.45 18.92
CA THR A 61 -9.46 -10.68 18.18
C THR A 61 -8.43 -10.92 17.08
N PRO A 62 -7.82 -12.11 16.96
CA PRO A 62 -6.93 -12.43 15.84
C PRO A 62 -7.65 -12.29 14.50
N LEU A 63 -7.03 -11.62 13.54
CA LEU A 63 -7.54 -11.43 12.19
C LEU A 63 -6.84 -12.35 11.19
N LEU A 64 -5.53 -12.17 11.02
CA LEU A 64 -4.69 -12.97 10.13
C LEU A 64 -3.26 -12.97 10.63
N LYS A 65 -2.43 -13.87 10.10
CA LYS A 65 -1.02 -13.97 10.46
C LYS A 65 -0.14 -14.28 9.25
N THR A 66 1.02 -13.66 9.25
CA THR A 66 2.08 -13.89 8.28
C THR A 66 3.33 -14.41 9.00
N LYS A 67 4.41 -14.63 8.24
CA LYS A 67 5.68 -15.06 8.82
C LYS A 67 6.23 -14.10 9.89
N HIS A 68 6.02 -12.80 9.72
CA HIS A 68 6.67 -11.77 10.53
C HIS A 68 5.69 -10.85 11.30
N GLU A 69 4.39 -10.91 11.00
CA GLU A 69 3.38 -10.09 11.64
C GLU A 69 2.11 -10.89 11.91
N SER A 70 1.51 -10.69 13.08
CA SER A 70 0.16 -11.16 13.42
C SER A 70 -0.75 -9.95 13.56
N LEU A 71 -1.87 -9.93 12.84
CA LEU A 71 -2.83 -8.84 12.87
C LEU A 71 -4.02 -9.18 13.75
N PHE A 72 -4.48 -8.19 14.49
CA PHE A 72 -5.61 -8.28 15.41
C PHE A 72 -6.56 -7.11 15.20
N ILE A 73 -7.84 -7.35 15.46
CA ILE A 73 -8.87 -6.32 15.55
C ILE A 73 -8.97 -5.89 17.01
N TRP A 74 -8.79 -4.59 17.28
CA TRP A 74 -8.89 -4.01 18.62
C TRP A 74 -9.94 -2.90 18.68
N THR A 75 -11.00 -3.14 19.45
CA THR A 75 -12.05 -2.14 19.71
C THR A 75 -11.67 -1.28 20.92
N HIS A 76 -10.96 -0.18 20.71
CA HIS A 76 -10.34 0.56 21.83
C HIS A 76 -11.17 1.73 22.40
N THR A 77 -12.10 2.33 21.64
CA THR A 77 -12.83 3.54 22.09
C THR A 77 -14.35 3.39 22.05
N LYS A 78 -14.93 2.98 20.92
CA LYS A 78 -16.39 2.84 20.74
C LYS A 78 -16.71 1.56 19.98
N ASN A 79 -17.88 0.97 20.23
CA ASN A 79 -18.40 -0.22 19.55
C ASN A 79 -18.78 0.02 18.08
N LYS A 80 -18.27 1.08 17.43
CA LYS A 80 -18.61 1.45 16.05
C LYS A 80 -17.59 0.93 15.05
N ASN A 81 -16.31 1.20 15.31
CA ASN A 81 -15.21 0.80 14.45
C ASN A 81 -14.06 0.32 15.32
N SER A 82 -13.27 -0.61 14.80
CA SER A 82 -12.06 -1.12 15.45
C SER A 82 -10.82 -0.82 14.63
N SER A 83 -9.70 -0.72 15.33
CA SER A 83 -8.39 -0.52 14.72
C SER A 83 -7.70 -1.85 14.47
N ILE A 84 -6.81 -1.90 13.48
CA ILE A 84 -5.95 -3.06 13.26
C ILE A 84 -4.66 -2.87 14.04
N VAL A 85 -4.34 -3.84 14.89
CA VAL A 85 -3.08 -3.89 15.64
C VAL A 85 -2.20 -4.96 15.01
N SER A 86 -0.96 -4.61 14.70
CA SER A 86 0.07 -5.56 14.27
C SER A 86 1.01 -5.87 15.42
N GLU A 87 1.17 -7.16 15.71
CA GLU A 87 2.24 -7.72 16.53
C GLU A 87 3.36 -8.20 15.62
N ILE A 88 4.57 -7.66 15.80
CA ILE A 88 5.67 -7.80 14.85
C ILE A 88 6.80 -8.63 15.45
N SER A 89 7.23 -9.66 14.73
CA SER A 89 8.41 -10.46 15.10
C SER A 89 9.68 -9.62 15.03
N LEU A 90 10.58 -9.78 16.00
CA LEU A 90 11.88 -9.09 16.02
C LEU A 90 12.84 -9.61 14.94
N ASP A 91 12.55 -10.77 14.36
CA ASP A 91 13.32 -11.37 13.27
C ASP A 91 13.32 -10.49 12.00
N ILE A 92 12.41 -9.50 11.90
CA ILE A 92 12.42 -8.56 10.78
C ILE A 92 13.73 -7.77 10.66
N LYS A 93 14.49 -7.64 11.76
CA LYS A 93 15.78 -6.94 11.78
C LYS A 93 16.87 -7.70 11.01
N GLU A 94 16.67 -8.98 10.76
CA GLU A 94 17.58 -9.81 9.95
C GLU A 94 17.23 -9.76 8.45
N LEU A 95 16.08 -9.18 8.09
CA LEU A 95 15.65 -9.06 6.70
C LEU A 95 16.39 -7.91 6.00
N ARG A 96 16.65 -8.09 4.70
CA ARG A 96 17.19 -7.02 3.84
C ARG A 96 16.20 -5.85 3.70
N TYR A 97 14.93 -6.19 3.62
CA TYR A 97 13.81 -5.26 3.58
C TYR A 97 12.58 -5.99 4.11
N TRP A 98 11.66 -5.24 4.74
CA TRP A 98 10.45 -5.77 5.35
C TRP A 98 9.23 -5.28 4.58
N LYS A 99 8.50 -6.21 3.95
CA LYS A 99 7.16 -5.96 3.39
C LYS A 99 6.16 -5.90 4.54
N ASN A 100 6.05 -4.72 5.17
CA ASN A 100 5.16 -4.54 6.31
C ASN A 100 3.68 -4.65 5.91
N MET A 101 2.86 -5.17 6.82
CA MET A 101 1.45 -5.39 6.56
C MET A 101 0.64 -4.12 6.29
N GLY A 102 1.01 -2.97 6.87
CA GLY A 102 0.36 -1.70 6.54
C GLY A 102 0.42 -1.39 5.06
N TYR A 103 1.63 -1.39 4.49
CA TYR A 103 1.80 -1.11 3.06
C TYR A 103 1.22 -2.22 2.17
N ILE A 104 1.24 -3.48 2.62
CA ILE A 104 0.58 -4.59 1.89
C ILE A 104 -0.93 -4.41 1.85
N LEU A 105 -1.56 -4.02 2.97
CA LEU A 105 -3.00 -3.73 3.04
C LEU A 105 -3.37 -2.50 2.21
N GLU A 106 -2.49 -1.49 2.18
CA GLU A 106 -2.64 -0.30 1.34
C GLU A 106 -2.65 -0.65 -0.15
N LEU A 107 -1.66 -1.42 -0.62
CA LEU A 107 -1.61 -1.91 -2.00
C LEU A 107 -2.80 -2.81 -2.33
N ALA A 108 -3.17 -3.70 -1.40
CA ALA A 108 -4.28 -4.62 -1.59
C ALA A 108 -5.61 -3.87 -1.74
N SER A 109 -5.85 -2.87 -0.87
CA SER A 109 -7.04 -2.03 -0.92
C SER A 109 -7.07 -1.18 -2.19
N ALA A 110 -5.95 -0.53 -2.52
CA ALA A 110 -5.84 0.28 -3.72
C ALA A 110 -6.17 -0.54 -4.97
N PHE A 111 -5.60 -1.73 -5.11
CA PHE A 111 -5.86 -2.58 -6.26
C PHE A 111 -7.31 -3.11 -6.29
N TYR A 112 -7.85 -3.52 -5.14
CA TYR A 112 -9.23 -4.01 -5.02
C TYR A 112 -10.27 -2.97 -5.46
N TYR A 113 -10.00 -1.68 -5.23
CA TYR A 113 -10.84 -0.57 -5.65
C TYR A 113 -10.38 0.09 -6.96
N ASP A 114 -9.63 -0.61 -7.81
CA ASP A 114 -9.14 -0.09 -9.10
C ASP A 114 -8.41 1.25 -8.99
N PHE A 115 -7.75 1.47 -7.85
CA PHE A 115 -7.07 2.70 -7.43
C PHE A 115 -7.97 3.95 -7.39
N GLU A 116 -9.29 3.79 -7.33
CA GLU A 116 -10.24 4.89 -7.09
C GLU A 116 -10.26 5.31 -5.61
N HIS A 117 -9.90 4.39 -4.73
CA HIS A 117 -9.77 4.63 -3.30
C HIS A 117 -8.41 4.18 -2.82
N THR A 118 -7.64 5.12 -2.31
CA THR A 118 -6.34 4.88 -1.65
C THR A 118 -6.38 5.51 -0.27
N ALA A 119 -5.77 4.84 0.70
CA ALA A 119 -5.63 5.35 2.05
C ALA A 119 -4.22 5.02 2.53
N ASP A 120 -3.44 6.05 2.82
CA ASP A 120 -2.08 5.88 3.32
C ASP A 120 -2.12 5.24 4.71
N THR A 121 -1.26 4.26 4.91
CA THR A 121 -1.14 3.55 6.18
C THR A 121 0.08 4.01 6.96
N ASN A 122 -0.05 4.05 8.29
CA ASN A 122 1.07 4.37 9.19
C ASN A 122 1.03 3.46 10.41
N TYR A 123 2.22 3.12 10.92
CA TYR A 123 2.38 2.36 12.17
C TYR A 123 2.53 3.34 13.32
N HIS A 124 1.60 3.27 14.28
CA HIS A 124 1.67 4.00 15.55
C HIS A 124 2.11 3.04 16.64
N TRP A 125 3.35 3.17 17.09
CA TRP A 125 4.05 2.17 17.89
C TRP A 125 3.75 2.30 19.38
N ILE A 126 3.46 1.18 20.03
CA ILE A 126 3.03 1.14 21.43
C ILE A 126 4.05 0.40 22.28
N TYR A 127 4.57 1.08 23.29
CA TYR A 127 5.40 0.47 24.33
C TYR A 127 4.51 -0.24 25.35
N TYR A 128 4.89 -1.47 25.71
CA TYR A 128 4.21 -2.28 26.72
C TYR A 128 2.70 -2.40 26.46
N PHE A 129 2.33 -2.60 25.19
CA PHE A 129 0.95 -2.67 24.75
C PHE A 129 0.11 -3.58 25.64
N ASP A 130 -1.05 -3.05 26.04
CA ASP A 130 -2.03 -3.72 26.86
C ASP A 130 -3.43 -3.43 26.31
N ASN A 131 -4.06 -4.45 25.74
CA ASN A 131 -5.38 -4.33 25.12
C ASN A 131 -6.53 -4.07 26.12
N SER A 132 -6.28 -4.24 27.41
CA SER A 132 -7.26 -4.02 28.48
C SER A 132 -7.36 -2.55 28.90
N LYS A 133 -6.33 -1.76 28.55
CA LYS A 133 -6.24 -0.32 28.76
C LYS A 133 -6.94 0.45 27.64
N SER A 134 -7.31 1.70 27.92
CA SER A 134 -7.78 2.61 26.88
C SER A 134 -6.64 3.03 25.94
N ILE A 135 -6.99 3.71 24.86
CA ILE A 135 -6.01 4.24 23.91
C ILE A 135 -5.12 5.31 24.56
N GLU A 136 -5.68 6.14 25.45
CA GLU A 136 -4.96 7.20 26.17
C GLU A 136 -4.06 6.67 27.29
N GLU A 137 -4.36 5.48 27.82
CA GLU A 137 -3.60 4.79 28.85
C GLU A 137 -2.39 4.01 28.29
N ASN A 138 -2.37 3.76 26.99
CA ASN A 138 -1.25 3.09 26.31
C ASN A 138 -0.11 4.08 26.03
N GLU A 139 1.13 3.61 26.16
CA GLU A 139 2.33 4.46 26.01
C GLU A 139 2.84 4.42 24.56
N PHE A 140 2.47 5.41 23.75
CA PHE A 140 2.92 5.49 22.36
C PHE A 140 4.32 6.08 22.24
N GLN A 141 4.98 5.81 21.10
CA GLN A 141 6.25 6.44 20.77
C GLN A 141 6.10 7.96 20.76
N ILE A 142 7.08 8.68 21.32
CA ILE A 142 7.05 10.14 21.54
C ILE A 142 6.79 10.98 20.28
N GLY A 143 6.98 10.40 19.08
CA GLY A 143 6.68 11.04 17.80
C GLY A 143 5.24 10.89 17.31
N ASP A 144 4.45 10.00 17.92
CA ASP A 144 3.06 9.76 17.53
C ASP A 144 2.17 10.78 18.23
N HIS A 145 1.75 11.81 17.49
CA HIS A 145 0.73 12.75 17.96
C HIS A 145 -0.64 12.08 17.89
N ILE A 146 -1.09 11.53 19.02
CA ILE A 146 -2.44 10.96 19.16
C ILE A 146 -3.42 12.09 19.42
N GLY A 147 -4.25 12.36 18.42
CA GLY A 147 -5.33 13.31 18.47
C GLY A 147 -6.57 12.75 17.78
N GLU A 148 -7.60 13.60 17.68
CA GLU A 148 -8.81 13.25 16.97
C GLU A 148 -8.48 12.96 15.49
N GLY A 149 -8.79 11.74 15.07
CA GLY A 149 -8.56 11.29 13.69
C GLY A 149 -7.19 10.67 13.40
N THR A 150 -6.28 10.53 14.37
CA THR A 150 -4.97 9.86 14.18
C THR A 150 -5.13 8.45 13.61
N PHE A 151 -6.14 7.72 14.06
CA PHE A 151 -6.42 6.36 13.61
C PHE A 151 -7.42 6.30 12.46
N ASN A 152 -7.81 7.42 11.84
CA ASN A 152 -8.78 7.41 10.74
C ASN A 152 -8.26 6.69 9.50
N GLY A 153 -9.20 6.29 8.65
CA GLY A 153 -8.92 5.45 7.50
C GLY A 153 -10.20 5.01 6.81
N SER A 154 -10.02 4.25 5.74
CA SER A 154 -11.14 3.55 5.10
C SER A 154 -11.75 2.53 6.07
N VAL A 155 -13.07 2.51 6.19
CA VAL A 155 -13.79 1.55 7.04
C VAL A 155 -14.16 0.35 6.16
N GLN A 156 -13.66 -0.81 6.53
CA GLN A 156 -13.83 -2.07 5.81
C GLN A 156 -14.68 -3.04 6.63
N LYS A 157 -15.51 -3.84 5.98
CA LYS A 157 -16.11 -5.01 6.62
C LYS A 157 -15.03 -6.07 6.88
N ILE A 158 -15.26 -6.98 7.82
CA ILE A 158 -14.29 -8.07 8.08
C ILE A 158 -14.17 -8.98 6.84
N SER A 159 -15.27 -9.21 6.14
CA SER A 159 -15.31 -9.95 4.86
C SER A 159 -14.35 -9.42 3.80
N PHE A 160 -13.99 -8.12 3.82
CA PHE A 160 -12.99 -7.54 2.92
C PHE A 160 -11.66 -8.33 2.96
N PHE A 161 -11.16 -8.67 4.15
CA PHE A 161 -9.87 -9.37 4.31
C PHE A 161 -9.89 -10.77 3.69
N LYS A 162 -11.06 -11.42 3.63
CA LYS A 162 -11.23 -12.69 2.91
C LYS A 162 -11.16 -12.49 1.41
N VAL A 163 -11.82 -11.46 0.90
CA VAL A 163 -11.84 -11.15 -0.54
C VAL A 163 -10.44 -10.80 -1.05
N VAL A 164 -9.69 -9.99 -0.30
CA VAL A 164 -8.32 -9.59 -0.70
C VAL A 164 -7.23 -10.57 -0.26
N ALA A 165 -7.57 -11.70 0.36
CA ALA A 165 -6.58 -12.68 0.84
C ALA A 165 -5.63 -13.18 -0.28
N PRO A 166 -6.11 -13.56 -1.49
CA PRO A 166 -5.22 -13.95 -2.59
C PRO A 166 -4.22 -12.85 -2.98
N LEU A 167 -4.67 -11.60 -2.95
CA LEU A 167 -3.86 -10.45 -3.30
C LEU A 167 -2.78 -10.18 -2.24
N ILE A 168 -3.14 -10.21 -0.96
CA ILE A 168 -2.19 -10.09 0.16
C ILE A 168 -1.14 -11.20 0.09
N GLU A 169 -1.57 -12.44 -0.13
CA GLU A 169 -0.67 -13.60 -0.25
C GLU A 169 0.32 -13.40 -1.40
N LEU A 170 -0.15 -13.03 -2.60
CA LEU A 170 0.72 -12.86 -3.75
C LEU A 170 1.71 -11.68 -3.56
N LEU A 171 1.27 -10.57 -2.98
CA LEU A 171 2.14 -9.43 -2.64
C LEU A 171 3.26 -9.83 -1.67
N LEU A 172 2.96 -10.69 -0.70
CA LEU A 172 3.95 -11.19 0.24
C LEU A 172 4.90 -12.21 -0.41
N ARG A 173 4.37 -13.17 -1.16
CA ARG A 173 5.11 -14.28 -1.78
C ARG A 173 6.00 -13.86 -2.95
N ASP A 174 5.50 -12.99 -3.83
CA ASP A 174 6.14 -12.68 -5.11
C ASP A 174 6.69 -11.25 -5.16
N ASP A 175 8.01 -11.13 -5.16
CA ASP A 175 8.73 -9.85 -5.25
C ASP A 175 8.48 -9.10 -6.56
N LYS A 176 8.24 -9.81 -7.68
CA LYS A 176 7.94 -9.16 -8.96
C LYS A 176 6.58 -8.51 -8.91
N PHE A 177 5.58 -9.23 -8.40
CA PHE A 177 4.23 -8.70 -8.26
C PHE A 177 4.20 -7.52 -7.29
N TYR A 178 4.79 -7.68 -6.09
CA TYR A 178 4.97 -6.59 -5.13
C TYR A 178 5.60 -5.36 -5.77
N THR A 179 6.76 -5.52 -6.40
CA THR A 179 7.49 -4.41 -7.04
C THR A 179 6.64 -3.75 -8.12
N SER A 180 5.94 -4.53 -8.94
CA SER A 180 5.10 -4.02 -10.02
C SER A 180 3.93 -3.19 -9.47
N VAL A 181 3.20 -3.71 -8.49
CA VAL A 181 2.03 -3.02 -7.90
C VAL A 181 2.49 -1.77 -7.14
N SER A 182 3.59 -1.83 -6.38
CA SER A 182 4.15 -0.65 -5.68
C SER A 182 4.58 0.45 -6.65
N ILE A 183 5.28 0.10 -7.74
CA ILE A 183 5.67 1.06 -8.77
C ILE A 183 4.44 1.64 -9.47
N PHE A 184 3.45 0.79 -9.77
CA PHE A 184 2.22 1.22 -10.42
C PHE A 184 1.41 2.18 -9.53
N ARG A 185 1.33 1.93 -8.22
CA ARG A 185 0.71 2.87 -7.26
C ARG A 185 1.34 4.26 -7.38
N ASN A 186 2.67 4.36 -7.41
CA ASN A 186 3.36 5.65 -7.60
C ASN A 186 3.01 6.33 -8.93
N SER A 187 2.75 5.53 -9.97
CA SER A 187 2.25 6.06 -11.25
C SER A 187 0.88 6.72 -11.07
N VAL A 188 -0.04 6.05 -10.37
CA VAL A 188 -1.39 6.56 -10.13
C VAL A 188 -1.39 7.78 -9.22
N GLU A 189 -0.55 7.81 -8.19
CA GLU A 189 -0.39 9.00 -7.34
C GLU A 189 0.17 10.21 -8.10
N SER A 190 1.07 9.95 -9.05
CA SER A 190 1.60 11.00 -9.92
C SER A 190 0.49 11.53 -10.83
N HIS A 191 -0.23 10.63 -11.51
CA HIS A 191 -1.36 10.99 -12.36
C HIS A 191 -2.53 10.04 -12.14
N TRP A 192 -3.57 10.54 -11.47
CA TRP A 192 -4.81 9.80 -11.27
C TRP A 192 -5.82 10.08 -12.37
N PHE A 193 -6.50 9.02 -12.80
CA PHE A 193 -7.72 9.05 -13.59
C PHE A 193 -8.54 7.77 -13.29
N CYS A 194 -9.82 7.76 -13.69
CA CYS A 194 -10.70 6.63 -13.46
C CYS A 194 -10.42 5.50 -14.47
N PHE A 195 -9.83 4.40 -13.99
CA PHE A 195 -9.55 3.21 -14.79
C PHE A 195 -10.81 2.56 -15.34
N VAL A 196 -11.89 2.53 -14.55
CA VAL A 196 -13.18 1.98 -14.98
C VAL A 196 -13.71 2.75 -16.20
N CYS A 197 -13.72 4.09 -16.15
CA CYS A 197 -14.14 4.92 -17.28
C CYS A 197 -13.25 4.74 -18.51
N GLU A 198 -11.94 4.62 -18.32
CA GLU A 198 -11.02 4.47 -19.43
C GLU A 198 -11.08 3.07 -20.05
N LEU A 199 -11.21 2.00 -19.26
CA LEU A 199 -11.23 0.62 -19.75
C LEU A 199 -12.64 0.14 -20.15
N SER A 200 -13.70 0.86 -19.75
CA SER A 200 -15.08 0.55 -20.12
C SER A 200 -15.34 0.56 -21.63
N LYS A 201 -16.31 -0.27 -22.06
CA LYS A 201 -16.79 -0.28 -23.44
C LYS A 201 -17.45 1.05 -23.80
N SER A 202 -17.36 1.45 -25.07
CA SER A 202 -18.00 2.66 -25.60
C SER A 202 -19.50 2.69 -25.28
N GLY A 203 -20.00 3.82 -24.77
CA GLY A 203 -21.42 4.05 -24.48
C GLY A 203 -21.85 3.90 -23.02
N LEU A 204 -20.97 3.46 -22.11
CA LEU A 204 -21.24 3.53 -20.68
C LEU A 204 -21.11 4.98 -20.19
N ILE A 205 -21.97 5.37 -19.22
CA ILE A 205 -21.92 6.69 -18.61
C ILE A 205 -20.58 6.79 -17.87
N LYS A 206 -19.70 7.67 -18.37
CA LYS A 206 -18.44 7.98 -17.71
C LYS A 206 -18.66 9.08 -16.70
N HIS A 207 -18.06 8.95 -15.51
CA HIS A 207 -17.89 10.08 -14.62
C HIS A 207 -17.18 11.23 -15.36
N PRO A 208 -17.40 12.50 -14.97
CA PRO A 208 -16.59 13.58 -15.49
C PRO A 208 -15.11 13.27 -15.21
N SER A 209 -14.35 12.90 -16.24
CA SER A 209 -12.89 12.98 -16.17
C SER A 209 -12.60 14.45 -15.92
N HIS A 210 -12.10 14.77 -14.74
CA HIS A 210 -11.67 16.13 -14.43
C HIS A 210 -10.48 16.44 -15.33
N GLU A 211 -10.76 17.04 -16.49
CA GLU A 211 -9.72 17.65 -17.29
C GLU A 211 -9.18 18.85 -16.49
N PRO A 212 -7.87 18.92 -16.28
CA PRO A 212 -7.30 20.04 -15.55
C PRO A 212 -7.55 21.34 -16.30
N LEU A 213 -7.68 22.42 -15.54
CA LEU A 213 -7.81 23.75 -16.11
C LEU A 213 -6.47 24.17 -16.74
N LEU A 214 -6.50 25.08 -17.71
CA LEU A 214 -5.30 25.51 -18.46
C LEU A 214 -4.13 25.94 -17.54
N TRP A 215 -4.43 26.59 -16.42
CA TRP A 215 -3.42 27.03 -15.44
C TRP A 215 -2.86 25.91 -14.56
N GLU A 216 -3.47 24.73 -14.56
CA GLU A 216 -3.02 23.54 -13.82
C GLU A 216 -2.11 22.66 -14.67
N GLU A 217 -2.22 22.73 -16.00
CA GLU A 217 -1.49 21.88 -16.95
C GLU A 217 0.03 21.89 -16.72
N ALA A 218 0.63 23.08 -16.57
CA ALA A 218 2.07 23.22 -16.39
C ALA A 218 2.60 22.48 -15.15
N LYS A 219 1.81 22.43 -14.07
CA LYS A 219 2.15 21.68 -12.84
C LYS A 219 2.02 20.17 -13.04
N ILE A 220 1.16 19.74 -13.97
CA ILE A 220 0.82 18.33 -14.21
C ILE A 220 1.79 17.68 -15.19
N ILE A 221 2.40 18.41 -16.12
CA ILE A 221 3.36 17.85 -17.11
C ILE A 221 4.44 16.96 -16.47
N PRO A 222 5.20 17.41 -15.44
CA PRO A 222 6.22 16.55 -14.82
C PRO A 222 5.62 15.31 -14.14
N LYS A 223 4.37 15.41 -13.67
CA LYS A 223 3.66 14.28 -13.06
C LYS A 223 3.23 13.24 -14.10
N LEU A 224 2.85 13.68 -15.30
CA LEU A 224 2.53 12.78 -16.42
C LEU A 224 3.78 12.00 -16.85
N GLU A 225 4.91 12.68 -17.00
CA GLU A 225 6.19 12.03 -17.33
C GLU A 225 6.59 11.00 -16.27
N ALA A 226 6.47 11.37 -14.99
CA ALA A 226 6.70 10.45 -13.89
C ALA A 226 5.77 9.23 -13.94
N ALA A 227 4.46 9.45 -14.14
CA ALA A 227 3.48 8.37 -14.24
C ALA A 227 3.79 7.42 -15.41
N LEU A 228 4.10 7.95 -16.59
CA LEU A 228 4.45 7.14 -17.76
C LEU A 228 5.68 6.28 -17.50
N VAL A 229 6.74 6.87 -16.93
CA VAL A 229 7.97 6.14 -16.60
C VAL A 229 7.71 5.03 -15.57
N GLN A 230 6.93 5.32 -14.52
CA GLN A 230 6.60 4.30 -13.52
C GLN A 230 5.70 3.20 -14.10
N SER A 231 4.73 3.53 -14.96
CA SER A 231 3.92 2.54 -15.68
C SER A 231 4.77 1.59 -16.51
N CYS A 232 5.75 2.10 -17.25
CA CYS A 232 6.69 1.26 -17.99
C CYS A 232 7.53 0.37 -17.05
N ARG A 233 8.00 0.90 -15.92
CA ARG A 233 8.78 0.12 -14.94
C ARG A 233 7.95 -0.97 -14.25
N ALA A 234 6.66 -0.75 -14.01
CA ALA A 234 5.77 -1.78 -13.49
C ALA A 234 5.64 -2.95 -14.48
N VAL A 235 5.38 -2.65 -15.76
CA VAL A 235 5.41 -3.65 -16.83
C VAL A 235 6.76 -4.37 -16.91
N GLU A 236 7.87 -3.63 -16.80
CA GLU A 236 9.23 -4.19 -16.80
C GLU A 236 9.46 -5.17 -15.64
N ALA A 237 8.88 -4.93 -14.45
CA ALA A 237 9.02 -5.81 -13.30
C ALA A 237 8.40 -7.20 -13.54
N ILE A 238 7.29 -7.26 -14.29
CA ILE A 238 6.63 -8.52 -14.66
C ILE A 238 7.29 -9.13 -15.90
N LEU A 239 7.27 -8.39 -17.01
CA LEU A 239 7.59 -8.89 -18.34
C LEU A 239 9.04 -8.69 -18.75
N GLY A 240 9.86 -7.97 -17.97
CA GLY A 240 11.21 -7.55 -18.36
C GLY A 240 11.20 -6.51 -19.49
N LYS A 241 12.39 -6.22 -20.06
CA LYS A 241 12.50 -5.41 -21.29
C LYS A 241 12.26 -6.26 -22.54
N PRO A 242 11.63 -5.71 -23.59
CA PRO A 242 11.65 -6.32 -24.89
C PRO A 242 13.09 -6.32 -25.44
N GLY A 243 13.52 -7.45 -26.01
CA GLY A 243 14.78 -7.49 -26.77
C GLY A 243 14.64 -6.71 -28.08
N LYS A 244 15.74 -6.51 -28.82
CA LYS A 244 15.73 -5.83 -30.13
C LYS A 244 14.71 -6.44 -31.09
N ARG A 245 13.90 -5.61 -31.75
CA ARG A 245 12.78 -6.06 -32.61
C ARG A 245 13.25 -6.75 -33.89
N GLU A 246 14.45 -6.41 -34.35
CA GLU A 246 15.07 -7.00 -35.55
C GLU A 246 15.56 -8.43 -35.31
N ASP A 247 15.75 -8.80 -34.03
CA ASP A 247 16.24 -10.11 -33.61
C ASP A 247 15.07 -11.07 -33.36
N LYS A 248 14.73 -11.87 -34.38
CA LYS A 248 13.61 -12.81 -34.35
C LYS A 248 13.65 -13.76 -33.15
N ALA A 249 14.85 -14.20 -32.74
CA ALA A 249 14.99 -15.11 -31.60
C ALA A 249 14.60 -14.42 -30.28
N LYS A 250 14.94 -13.13 -30.13
CA LYS A 250 14.53 -12.34 -28.95
C LYS A 250 13.04 -12.06 -28.93
N VAL A 251 12.44 -11.78 -30.09
CA VAL A 251 10.99 -11.57 -30.22
C VAL A 251 10.22 -12.84 -29.79
N ILE A 252 10.63 -14.01 -30.30
CA ILE A 252 10.02 -15.29 -29.92
C ILE A 252 10.13 -15.52 -28.41
N LYS A 253 11.34 -15.37 -27.85
CA LYS A 253 11.57 -15.55 -26.41
C LYS A 253 10.75 -14.58 -25.54
N ALA A 254 10.55 -13.34 -25.99
CA ALA A 254 9.73 -12.37 -25.28
C ALA A 254 8.25 -12.75 -25.29
N LYS A 255 7.71 -13.23 -26.42
CA LYS A 255 6.33 -13.73 -26.52
C LYS A 255 6.10 -15.00 -25.70
N GLU A 256 7.06 -15.93 -25.69
CA GLU A 256 7.00 -17.13 -24.85
C GLU A 256 6.99 -16.75 -23.36
N ARG A 257 7.89 -15.85 -22.95
CA ARG A 257 7.91 -15.31 -21.58
C ARG A 257 6.59 -14.65 -21.22
N TRP A 258 6.04 -13.83 -22.10
CA TRP A 258 4.74 -13.18 -21.92
C TRP A 258 3.64 -14.21 -21.62
N ARG A 259 3.46 -15.18 -22.51
CA ARG A 259 2.42 -16.23 -22.36
C ARG A 259 2.63 -17.10 -21.12
N SER A 260 3.88 -17.29 -20.70
CA SER A 260 4.17 -18.05 -19.46
C SER A 260 3.83 -17.28 -18.18
N LEU A 261 3.78 -15.94 -18.25
CA LEU A 261 3.64 -15.10 -17.06
C LEU A 261 2.24 -14.52 -16.90
N ILE A 262 1.55 -14.16 -17.98
CA ILE A 262 0.25 -13.49 -17.91
C ILE A 262 -0.75 -14.09 -18.89
N ASN A 263 -2.04 -14.07 -18.51
CA ASN A 263 -3.14 -14.58 -19.33
C ASN A 263 -3.68 -13.54 -20.31
N LEU A 264 -2.80 -12.91 -21.08
CA LEU A 264 -3.14 -12.02 -22.19
C LEU A 264 -2.41 -12.50 -23.43
N GLU A 265 -3.10 -12.67 -24.56
CA GLU A 265 -2.40 -13.03 -25.79
C GLU A 265 -1.64 -11.81 -26.35
N PRO A 266 -0.34 -11.94 -26.64
CA PRO A 266 0.48 -10.82 -27.10
C PRO A 266 -0.02 -10.24 -28.44
N ASP A 267 -0.66 -11.07 -29.26
CA ASP A 267 -1.13 -10.71 -30.59
C ASP A 267 -2.58 -10.16 -30.59
N ASP A 268 -3.27 -10.17 -29.43
CA ASP A 268 -4.58 -9.54 -29.29
C ASP A 268 -4.50 -8.01 -29.35
N ILE A 269 -5.62 -7.38 -29.72
CA ILE A 269 -5.70 -5.93 -29.89
C ILE A 269 -5.83 -5.24 -28.53
N TYR A 270 -4.87 -4.35 -28.25
CA TYR A 270 -4.99 -3.35 -27.21
C TYR A 270 -5.92 -2.22 -27.66
N SER A 271 -7.16 -2.26 -27.18
CA SER A 271 -8.27 -1.42 -27.66
C SER A 271 -8.02 0.09 -27.60
N LYS A 272 -7.22 0.56 -26.64
CA LYS A 272 -6.89 1.98 -26.47
C LYS A 272 -6.13 2.59 -27.64
N LYS A 273 -5.29 1.79 -28.29
CA LYS A 273 -4.43 2.23 -29.39
C LYS A 273 -4.70 1.52 -30.71
N ASN A 274 -5.49 0.45 -30.67
CA ASN A 274 -5.84 -0.36 -31.83
C ASN A 274 -4.61 -0.98 -32.53
N ILE A 275 -3.64 -1.43 -31.73
CA ILE A 275 -2.48 -2.23 -32.14
C ILE A 275 -2.38 -3.46 -31.24
N SER A 276 -1.51 -4.42 -31.55
CA SER A 276 -1.33 -5.59 -30.68
C SER A 276 -0.76 -5.19 -29.31
N TYR A 277 -1.08 -5.95 -28.25
CA TYR A 277 -0.45 -5.76 -26.94
C TYR A 277 1.08 -5.82 -27.03
N PHE A 278 1.61 -6.71 -27.86
CA PHE A 278 3.04 -6.86 -28.05
C PHE A 278 3.68 -5.70 -28.80
N ASP A 279 2.99 -5.10 -29.78
CA ASP A 279 3.49 -3.89 -30.44
C ASP A 279 3.49 -2.69 -29.47
N TYR A 280 2.43 -2.54 -28.67
CA TYR A 280 2.39 -1.50 -27.64
C TYR A 280 3.45 -1.72 -26.55
N TYR A 281 3.77 -2.97 -26.23
CA TYR A 281 4.86 -3.30 -25.32
C TYR A 281 6.21 -2.75 -25.80
N TYR A 282 6.51 -2.78 -27.11
CA TYR A 282 7.70 -2.10 -27.65
C TYR A 282 7.57 -0.58 -27.56
N GLU A 283 6.43 -0.05 -27.99
CA GLU A 283 6.18 1.39 -28.01
C GLU A 283 6.27 2.01 -26.61
N LEU A 284 5.79 1.33 -25.57
CA LEU A 284 5.86 1.79 -24.18
C LEU A 284 7.31 2.05 -23.73
N PHE A 285 8.27 1.23 -24.15
CA PHE A 285 9.68 1.44 -23.81
C PHE A 285 10.31 2.58 -24.62
N GLU A 286 9.85 2.83 -25.84
CA GLU A 286 10.23 4.02 -26.62
C GLU A 286 9.66 5.28 -25.98
N LEU A 287 8.38 5.26 -25.60
CA LEU A 287 7.71 6.35 -24.89
C LEU A 287 8.42 6.68 -23.58
N ARG A 288 8.80 5.68 -22.77
CA ARG A 288 9.58 5.90 -21.55
C ARG A 288 10.88 6.66 -21.83
N ASN A 289 11.64 6.25 -22.85
CA ASN A 289 12.91 6.90 -23.19
C ASN A 289 12.67 8.35 -23.64
N ASN A 290 11.62 8.58 -24.45
CA ASN A 290 11.25 9.92 -24.89
C ASN A 290 10.79 10.78 -23.72
N SER A 291 9.93 10.27 -22.82
CA SER A 291 9.45 11.01 -21.64
C SER A 291 10.54 11.28 -20.60
N ALA A 292 11.52 10.39 -20.46
CA ALA A 292 12.68 10.64 -19.58
C ALA A 292 13.60 11.75 -20.11
N HIS A 293 13.44 12.14 -21.38
CA HIS A 293 14.27 13.12 -22.07
C HIS A 293 13.44 14.25 -22.72
N SER A 294 12.12 14.27 -22.53
CA SER A 294 11.24 15.30 -23.07
C SER A 294 11.27 16.49 -22.14
N TYR A 295 11.84 17.60 -22.56
CA TYR A 295 11.86 18.84 -21.78
C TYR A 295 10.54 19.60 -21.91
N GLY A 296 9.39 18.91 -21.82
CA GLY A 296 8.06 19.51 -22.04
C GLY A 296 7.73 19.87 -23.50
N GLU A 297 8.35 19.18 -24.46
CA GLU A 297 8.20 19.48 -25.90
C GLU A 297 6.85 19.06 -26.48
N LEU A 298 6.16 18.10 -25.85
CA LEU A 298 4.85 17.61 -26.30
C LEU A 298 3.70 18.46 -25.74
N PRO A 299 2.65 18.74 -26.55
CA PRO A 299 1.44 19.37 -26.04
C PRO A 299 0.81 18.57 -24.89
N PHE A 300 0.26 19.28 -23.89
CA PHE A 300 -0.31 18.66 -22.69
C PHE A 300 -1.30 17.53 -23.00
N SER A 301 -2.24 17.77 -23.93
CA SER A 301 -3.26 16.80 -24.33
C SER A 301 -2.67 15.51 -24.91
N VAL A 302 -1.56 15.61 -25.64
CA VAL A 302 -0.83 14.47 -26.20
C VAL A 302 -0.14 13.69 -25.09
N SER A 303 0.61 14.39 -24.23
CA SER A 303 1.32 13.79 -23.09
C SER A 303 0.36 13.05 -22.16
N ARG A 304 -0.79 13.66 -21.85
CA ARG A 304 -1.81 13.04 -21.00
C ARG A 304 -2.39 11.78 -21.63
N LYS A 305 -2.77 11.83 -22.91
CA LYS A 305 -3.30 10.66 -23.62
C LYS A 305 -2.29 9.49 -23.60
N LEU A 306 -1.02 9.74 -23.92
CA LEU A 306 0.03 8.72 -23.88
C LEU A 306 0.24 8.14 -22.48
N THR A 307 0.14 8.99 -21.46
CA THR A 307 0.27 8.57 -20.05
C THR A 307 -0.90 7.68 -19.63
N ILE A 308 -2.14 8.04 -19.98
CA ILE A 308 -3.33 7.22 -19.74
C ILE A 308 -3.22 5.87 -20.45
N GLU A 309 -2.82 5.86 -21.72
CA GLU A 309 -2.58 4.63 -22.48
C GLU A 309 -1.54 3.73 -21.78
N ALA A 310 -0.45 4.31 -21.25
CA ALA A 310 0.59 3.57 -20.53
C ALA A 310 0.09 3.00 -19.20
N GLN A 311 -0.65 3.79 -18.43
CA GLN A 311 -1.23 3.36 -17.15
C GLN A 311 -2.29 2.26 -17.34
N CYS A 312 -3.19 2.41 -18.32
CA CYS A 312 -4.18 1.38 -18.65
C CYS A 312 -3.50 0.06 -19.06
N PHE A 313 -2.47 0.13 -19.92
CA PHE A 313 -1.74 -1.07 -20.33
C PHE A 313 -1.02 -1.73 -19.14
N SER A 314 -0.37 -0.94 -18.29
CA SER A 314 0.29 -1.46 -17.08
C SER A 314 -0.71 -2.14 -16.15
N TYR A 315 -1.86 -1.51 -15.89
CA TYR A 315 -2.92 -2.10 -15.09
C TYR A 315 -3.37 -3.45 -15.66
N LEU A 316 -3.66 -3.53 -16.97
CA LEU A 316 -4.05 -4.79 -17.63
C LEU A 316 -2.99 -5.89 -17.50
N VAL A 317 -1.70 -5.56 -17.66
CA VAL A 317 -0.60 -6.52 -17.48
C VAL A 317 -0.53 -7.02 -16.04
N ILE A 318 -0.71 -6.14 -15.06
CA ILE A 318 -0.68 -6.51 -13.63
C ILE A 318 -1.89 -7.38 -13.27
N SER A 319 -3.09 -7.03 -13.72
CA SER A 319 -4.31 -7.81 -13.49
C SER A 319 -4.19 -9.20 -14.12
N ALA A 320 -3.69 -9.29 -15.35
CA ALA A 320 -3.46 -10.57 -16.02
C ALA A 320 -2.37 -11.43 -15.35
N TYR A 321 -1.40 -10.80 -14.67
CA TYR A 321 -0.44 -11.51 -13.83
C TYR A 321 -1.11 -12.02 -12.55
N LEU A 322 -1.88 -11.18 -11.87
CA LEU A 322 -2.64 -11.57 -10.67
C LEU A 322 -3.52 -12.78 -10.97
N GLU A 323 -4.34 -12.72 -12.03
CA GLU A 323 -5.24 -13.81 -12.44
C GLU A 323 -4.50 -15.13 -12.69
N ASN A 324 -3.30 -15.08 -13.26
CA ASN A 324 -2.52 -16.26 -13.60
C ASN A 324 -1.74 -16.86 -12.41
N HIS A 325 -1.45 -16.08 -11.37
CA HIS A 325 -0.56 -16.48 -10.26
C HIS A 325 -1.22 -16.51 -8.88
N GLN A 326 -2.42 -15.93 -8.72
CA GLN A 326 -3.14 -15.93 -7.46
C GLN A 326 -3.64 -17.34 -7.10
N MET A 327 -3.65 -17.62 -5.81
CA MET A 327 -4.31 -18.81 -5.27
C MET A 327 -5.82 -18.58 -5.15
N SER A 328 -6.58 -19.65 -4.89
CA SER A 328 -7.97 -19.48 -4.49
C SER A 328 -8.06 -18.74 -3.15
N VAL A 329 -9.22 -18.14 -2.87
CA VAL A 329 -9.49 -17.46 -1.60
C VAL A 329 -9.28 -18.40 -0.42
N GLU A 330 -9.69 -19.66 -0.54
CA GLU A 330 -9.59 -20.66 0.53
C GLU A 330 -8.13 -20.99 0.84
N ASP A 331 -7.30 -21.19 -0.19
CA ASP A 331 -5.90 -21.56 0.03
C ASP A 331 -5.07 -20.36 0.51
N ALA A 332 -5.30 -19.17 -0.05
CA ALA A 332 -4.69 -17.95 0.46
C ALA A 332 -5.08 -17.69 1.93
N SER A 333 -6.35 -17.89 2.28
CA SER A 333 -6.83 -17.76 3.67
C SER A 333 -6.13 -18.73 4.62
N LYS A 334 -5.85 -19.97 4.19
CA LYS A 334 -5.08 -20.94 5.01
C LYS A 334 -3.63 -20.50 5.18
N VAL A 335 -2.97 -20.04 4.11
CA VAL A 335 -1.57 -19.56 4.15
C VAL A 335 -1.42 -18.38 5.10
N LEU A 336 -2.41 -17.47 5.10
CA LEU A 336 -2.45 -16.29 5.96
C LEU A 336 -3.03 -16.56 7.36
N GLU A 337 -3.29 -17.83 7.73
CA GLU A 337 -3.98 -18.22 8.97
C GLU A 337 -5.19 -17.30 9.28
N LEU A 338 -5.95 -16.93 8.26
CA LEU A 338 -7.06 -15.99 8.37
C LEU A 338 -8.14 -16.58 9.29
N ASN A 339 -8.63 -15.77 10.23
CA ASN A 339 -9.68 -16.19 11.16
C ASN A 339 -11.04 -16.26 10.44
N THR A 340 -11.26 -17.34 9.69
CA THR A 340 -12.47 -17.53 8.88
C THR A 340 -13.74 -17.60 9.72
N LYS A 341 -13.66 -18.13 10.95
CA LYS A 341 -14.79 -18.16 11.89
C LYS A 341 -15.31 -16.77 12.21
N LEU A 342 -14.40 -15.80 12.32
CA LEU A 342 -14.74 -14.39 12.56
C LEU A 342 -15.48 -13.78 11.37
N ILE A 343 -15.07 -14.15 10.17
CA ILE A 343 -15.65 -13.66 8.91
C ILE A 343 -17.03 -14.28 8.65
N GLU A 344 -17.22 -15.55 9.01
CA GLU A 344 -18.51 -16.24 8.87
C GLU A 344 -19.62 -15.65 9.77
N TRP A 345 -19.25 -14.83 10.76
CA TRP A 345 -20.20 -14.10 11.61
C TRP A 345 -20.58 -12.72 11.03
N ASP A 346 -19.98 -12.30 9.91
CA ASP A 346 -20.31 -11.06 9.23
C ASP A 346 -21.65 -11.21 8.48
N PRO A 347 -22.70 -10.43 8.83
CA PRO A 347 -23.99 -10.56 8.17
C PRO A 347 -23.89 -10.16 6.68
N GLU A 348 -24.43 -11.01 5.80
CA GLU A 348 -24.50 -10.76 4.36
C GLU A 348 -25.33 -9.50 4.02
N ASP A 349 -26.33 -9.19 4.85
CA ASP A 349 -27.23 -8.05 4.66
C ASP A 349 -26.59 -6.72 5.08
N PHE A 350 -26.77 -5.69 4.24
CA PHE A 350 -26.30 -4.31 4.43
C PHE A 350 -26.93 -3.57 5.64
N SER A 351 -27.84 -4.20 6.38
CA SER A 351 -28.43 -3.59 7.56
C SER A 351 -27.54 -3.84 8.77
N THR A 352 -26.85 -2.79 9.21
CA THR A 352 -26.38 -2.64 10.59
C THR A 352 -27.42 -3.24 11.53
N ILE A 353 -27.07 -4.33 12.22
CA ILE A 353 -27.74 -4.64 13.49
C ILE A 353 -27.58 -3.36 14.30
N ILE A 354 -28.71 -2.81 14.76
CA ILE A 354 -28.74 -1.63 15.64
C ILE A 354 -27.60 -1.83 16.64
N THR A 355 -26.56 -1.01 16.52
CA THR A 355 -25.45 -0.98 17.47
C THR A 355 -26.12 -0.86 18.81
N SER A 356 -25.91 -1.84 19.69
CA SER A 356 -26.49 -1.83 21.03
C SER A 356 -25.88 -0.65 21.79
N GLU A 357 -26.46 0.53 21.58
CA GLU A 357 -26.40 1.65 22.49
C GLU A 357 -27.47 1.39 23.55
N ASP A 358 -27.01 0.85 24.67
CA ASP A 358 -27.16 1.48 25.99
C ASP A 358 -25.80 1.44 26.69
#